data_AF-A0A8T6UC76-F1
#
_entry.id   AF-A0A8T6UC76-F1
#
_cell.length_a   1.000
_cell.length_b   1.000
_cell.length_c   1.000
_cell.angle_alpha   90.00
_cell.angle_beta   90.00
_cell.angle_gamma   90.00
#
_symmetry.space_group_name_H-M   'P 1'
#
loop_
_entity.id
_entity.type
_entity.pdbx_description
1 polymer ?
#
loop_
_entity_poly.entity_id
_entity_poly.type
_entity_poly.pdbx_seq_one_letter_code
_entity_poly.pdbx_strand_id
1 'polypeptide(L)'
;KVKKCLICGDDLFVTNRERLIRGIKVRAANSIIIKANQVGTLTDAWEATKVAKKARYVPVVSHRSGETSDAHIAHLAVAFSCPV
;
A
#
# COMPACT_ATOMS: atom_id res chain seq x y z
N LYS A 1 5.22 13.64 -14.94
CA LYS A 1 5.54 12.36 -14.24
C LYS A 1 6.84 12.55 -13.48
N VAL A 2 6.84 12.37 -12.16
CA VAL A 2 8.04 12.47 -11.32
C VAL A 2 8.89 11.22 -11.54
N LYS A 3 10.18 11.37 -11.89
CA LYS A 3 11.03 10.26 -12.38
C LYS A 3 11.86 9.54 -11.29
N LYS A 4 12.00 10.13 -10.10
CA LYS A 4 12.88 9.63 -9.02
C LYS A 4 12.30 9.81 -7.62
N CYS A 5 11.01 10.05 -7.50
CA CYS A 5 10.37 10.25 -6.21
C CYS A 5 9.03 9.51 -6.18
N LEU A 6 8.82 8.81 -5.08
CA LEU A 6 7.58 8.14 -4.76
C LEU A 6 6.61 9.17 -4.18
N ILE A 7 5.47 9.32 -4.84
CA ILE A 7 4.31 10.08 -4.38
C ILE A 7 3.40 9.05 -3.73
N CYS A 8 3.57 8.89 -2.42
CA CYS A 8 2.88 7.88 -1.63
C CYS A 8 1.47 8.34 -1.24
N GLY A 9 0.46 7.60 -1.68
CA GLY A 9 -0.90 7.77 -1.18
C GLY A 9 -1.12 6.96 0.10
N ASP A 10 -1.25 7.65 1.23
CA ASP A 10 -1.65 7.08 2.53
C ASP A 10 -3.14 7.29 2.76
N ASP A 11 -3.57 8.42 3.33
CA ASP A 11 -4.99 8.73 3.58
C ASP A 11 -5.84 8.82 2.31
N LEU A 12 -5.19 9.09 1.17
CA LEU A 12 -5.85 9.11 -0.12
C LEU A 12 -6.39 7.72 -0.50
N PHE A 13 -5.64 6.66 -0.18
CA PHE A 13 -5.98 5.29 -0.57
C PHE A 13 -6.43 4.43 0.60
N VAL A 14 -5.96 4.69 1.82
CA VAL A 14 -6.25 3.96 3.07
C VAL A 14 -6.20 2.44 2.90
N THR A 15 -5.23 1.94 2.12
CA THR A 15 -5.12 0.51 1.77
C THR A 15 -6.40 -0.08 1.14
N ASN A 16 -7.31 0.76 0.65
CA ASN A 16 -8.60 0.36 0.09
C ASN A 16 -8.53 0.24 -1.45
N ARG A 17 -8.94 -0.92 -1.96
CA ARG A 17 -8.91 -1.27 -3.39
C ARG A 17 -9.66 -0.26 -4.27
N GLU A 18 -10.86 0.15 -3.89
CA GLU A 18 -11.70 1.02 -4.73
C GLU A 18 -11.12 2.44 -4.83
N ARG A 19 -10.64 2.97 -3.71
CA ARG A 19 -9.96 4.27 -3.66
C ARG A 19 -8.67 4.25 -4.49
N LEU A 20 -7.89 3.17 -4.38
CA LEU A 20 -6.70 2.99 -5.21
C LEU A 20 -7.04 2.96 -6.70
N ILE A 21 -8.05 2.19 -7.12
CA ILE A 21 -8.49 2.13 -8.53
C ILE A 21 -8.90 3.52 -9.03
N ARG A 22 -9.66 4.28 -8.23
CA ARG A 22 -10.02 5.67 -8.57
C ARG A 22 -8.78 6.55 -8.71
N GLY A 23 -7.83 6.45 -7.78
CA GLY A 23 -6.56 7.18 -7.80
C GLY A 23 -5.70 6.88 -9.02
N ILE A 24 -5.62 5.60 -9.42
CA ILE A 24 -4.90 5.15 -10.61
C ILE A 24 -5.51 5.78 -11.88
N LYS A 25 -6.84 5.78 -12.00
CA LYS A 25 -7.56 6.36 -13.16
C LYS A 25 -7.21 7.83 -13.36
N VAL A 26 -7.11 8.60 -12.28
CA VAL A 26 -6.80 10.04 -12.33
C VAL A 26 -5.31 10.35 -12.16
N ARG A 27 -4.45 9.33 -12.08
CA ARG A 27 -2.99 9.45 -11.89
C ARG A 27 -2.60 10.29 -10.67
N ALA A 28 -3.29 10.10 -9.55
CA ALA A 28 -3.11 10.91 -8.34
C ALA A 28 -1.76 10.69 -7.62
N ALA A 29 -1.08 9.57 -7.87
CA ALA A 29 0.12 9.13 -7.15
C ALA A 29 0.93 8.14 -8.02
N ASN A 30 2.00 7.56 -7.48
CA ASN A 30 2.73 6.45 -8.11
C ASN A 30 3.13 5.34 -7.13
N SER A 31 2.75 5.47 -5.86
CA SER A 31 2.90 4.46 -4.82
C SER A 31 1.72 4.50 -3.84
N ILE A 32 1.57 3.44 -3.06
CA ILE A 32 0.56 3.33 -2.00
C ILE A 32 1.23 2.91 -0.70
N ILE A 33 0.81 3.52 0.41
CA ILE A 33 1.16 3.04 1.74
C ILE A 33 0.21 1.90 2.12
N ILE A 34 0.75 0.74 2.46
CA ILE A 34 0.01 -0.45 2.87
C ILE A 34 0.04 -0.55 4.39
N LYS A 35 -1.12 -0.35 5.02
CA LYS A 35 -1.38 -0.54 6.45
C LYS A 35 -2.54 -1.51 6.58
N ALA A 36 -2.24 -2.78 6.87
CA ALA A 36 -3.24 -3.85 6.87
C ALA A 36 -4.45 -3.55 7.78
N ASN A 37 -4.23 -2.86 8.89
CA ASN A 37 -5.30 -2.48 9.81
C ASN A 37 -6.19 -1.31 9.34
N GLN A 38 -5.92 -0.66 8.21
CA GLN A 38 -6.87 0.29 7.60
C GLN A 38 -8.01 -0.42 6.85
N VAL A 39 -7.80 -1.65 6.40
CA VAL A 39 -8.80 -2.44 5.66
C VAL A 39 -9.33 -3.63 6.48
N GLY A 40 -8.61 -4.05 7.52
CA GLY A 40 -9.10 -4.95 8.56
C GLY A 40 -8.80 -6.44 8.32
N THR A 41 -8.56 -6.87 7.08
CA THR A 41 -8.19 -8.27 6.77
C THR A 41 -6.91 -8.35 5.93
N LEU A 42 -6.17 -9.45 6.09
CA LEU A 42 -4.98 -9.72 5.27
C LEU A 42 -5.33 -9.98 3.80
N THR A 43 -6.49 -10.58 3.54
CA THR A 43 -6.99 -10.82 2.17
C THR A 43 -7.20 -9.50 1.43
N ASP A 44 -7.85 -8.53 2.08
CA ASP A 44 -8.12 -7.24 1.45
C ASP A 44 -6.85 -6.40 1.30
N ALA A 45 -5.94 -6.46 2.28
CA ALA A 45 -4.63 -5.83 2.17
C ALA A 45 -3.84 -6.40 0.98
N TRP A 46 -3.87 -7.73 0.82
CA TRP A 46 -3.23 -8.41 -0.30
C TRP A 46 -3.83 -8.05 -1.65
N GLU A 47 -5.16 -7.97 -1.75
CA GLU A 47 -5.85 -7.55 -2.97
C GLU A 47 -5.51 -6.09 -3.34
N ALA A 48 -5.43 -5.18 -2.37
CA ALA A 48 -4.98 -3.81 -2.61
C ALA A 48 -3.53 -3.77 -3.13
N THR A 49 -2.62 -4.53 -2.52
CA THR A 49 -1.23 -4.65 -2.98
C THR A 49 -1.13 -5.24 -4.38
N LYS A 50 -1.91 -6.28 -4.70
CA LYS A 50 -1.98 -6.86 -6.05
C LYS A 50 -2.44 -5.84 -7.09
N VAL A 51 -3.49 -5.08 -6.79
CA VAL A 51 -4.00 -4.03 -7.68
C VAL A 51 -2.95 -2.96 -7.92
N ALA A 52 -2.23 -2.53 -6.87
CA ALA A 52 -1.15 -1.57 -6.99
C ALA A 52 -0.04 -2.07 -7.93
N LYS A 53 0.45 -3.29 -7.71
CA LYS A 53 1.52 -3.91 -8.52
C LYS A 53 1.10 -4.06 -9.98
N LYS A 54 -0.13 -4.54 -10.24
CA LYS A 54 -0.69 -4.64 -11.61
C LYS A 54 -0.72 -3.28 -12.32
N ALA A 55 -0.98 -2.19 -11.59
CA ALA A 55 -0.98 -0.83 -12.11
C ALA A 55 0.41 -0.16 -12.12
N ARG A 56 1.48 -0.91 -11.81
CA ARG A 56 2.86 -0.40 -11.66
C ARG A 56 3.01 0.69 -10.58
N TYR A 57 2.15 0.68 -9.58
CA TYR A 57 2.36 1.43 -8.35
C TYR A 57 3.28 0.64 -7.43
N VAL A 58 4.13 1.36 -6.69
CA VAL A 58 4.99 0.75 -5.67
C VAL A 58 4.21 0.62 -4.35
N PRO A 59 3.98 -0.60 -3.83
CA PRO A 59 3.41 -0.76 -2.50
C PRO A 59 4.51 -0.62 -1.44
N VAL A 60 4.30 0.24 -0.45
CA VAL A 60 5.22 0.47 0.67
C VAL A 60 4.53 0.04 1.95
N VAL A 61 4.98 -1.04 2.59
CA VAL A 61 4.42 -1.46 3.88
C VAL A 61 4.79 -0.46 4.96
N SER A 62 3.84 -0.16 5.85
CA SER A 62 4.00 0.85 6.88
C SER A 62 3.37 0.41 8.20
N HIS A 63 4.00 0.84 9.29
CA HIS A 63 3.49 0.70 10.64
C HIS A 63 2.38 1.71 10.96
N ARG A 64 1.84 1.64 12.17
CA ARG A 64 1.09 2.74 12.79
C ARG A 64 1.93 3.42 13.86
N SER A 65 1.62 4.69 14.15
CA SER A 65 2.33 5.45 15.19
C SER A 65 2.26 4.77 16.56
N GLY A 66 1.12 4.15 16.87
CA GLY A 66 0.95 3.25 18.02
C GLY A 66 1.11 1.80 17.59
N GLU A 67 2.36 1.36 17.41
CA GLU A 67 2.68 -0.03 17.07
C GLU A 67 2.85 -0.90 18.32
N THR A 68 2.87 -2.21 18.13
CA THR A 68 3.20 -3.20 19.18
C THR A 68 4.60 -3.77 18.99
N SER A 69 5.03 -4.71 19.84
CA SER A 69 6.29 -5.45 19.64
C SER A 69 6.21 -6.52 18.54
N ASP A 70 5.06 -6.67 17.88
CA ASP A 70 4.83 -7.66 16.83
C ASP A 70 5.58 -7.30 15.53
N ALA A 71 6.28 -8.27 14.94
CA ALA A 71 7.05 -8.13 13.71
C ALA A 71 6.28 -8.50 12.42
N HIS A 72 4.96 -8.67 12.47
CA HIS A 72 4.13 -9.13 11.35
C HIS A 72 4.30 -8.28 10.09
N ILE A 73 4.42 -6.96 10.20
CA ILE A 73 4.58 -6.08 9.03
C ILE A 73 5.86 -6.38 8.22
N ALA A 74 6.93 -6.85 8.87
CA ALA A 74 8.16 -7.27 8.18
C ALA A 74 7.90 -8.52 7.34
N HIS A 75 7.21 -9.51 7.92
CA HIS A 75 6.80 -10.72 7.22
C HIS A 75 5.86 -10.42 6.05
N LEU A 76 4.89 -9.52 6.26
CA LEU A 76 3.95 -9.09 5.23
C LEU A 76 4.63 -8.33 4.09
N ALA A 77 5.65 -7.51 4.37
CA ALA A 77 6.41 -6.81 3.33
C ALA A 77 7.09 -7.80 2.37
N VAL A 78 7.72 -8.85 2.91
CA VAL A 78 8.33 -9.92 2.13
C VAL A 78 7.27 -10.73 1.38
N ALA A 79 6.23 -11.19 2.08
CA ALA A 79 5.14 -11.99 1.50
C ALA A 79 4.43 -11.28 0.35
N PHE A 80 4.19 -9.97 0.49
CA PHE A 80 3.54 -9.17 -0.54
C PHE A 80 4.51 -8.72 -1.65
N SER A 81 5.81 -9.04 -1.52
CA SER A 81 6.90 -8.58 -2.37
C SER A 81 6.83 -7.06 -2.60
N CYS A 82 6.76 -6.33 -1.48
CA CYS A 82 6.99 -4.91 -1.42
C CYS A 82 8.50 -4.64 -1.41
N PRO A 83 9.00 -3.51 -1.96
CA PRO A 83 10.40 -3.14 -1.80
C PRO A 83 10.76 -2.98 -0.33
N VAL A 84 11.94 -3.50 0.02
CA VAL A 84 12.58 -3.42 1.34
C VAL A 84 13.81 -2.52 1.26
#